data_AF-A0A953YXI9-F1
#
_entry.id   AF-A0A953YXI9-F1
#
_cell.length_a   1.000
_cell.length_b   1.000
_cell.length_c   1.000
_cell.angle_alpha   90.00
_cell.angle_beta   90.00
_cell.angle_gamma   90.00
#
_symmetry.space_group_name_H-M   'P 1'
#
loop_
_entity.id
_entity.type
_entity.pdbx_description
1 polymer ?
#
loop_
_entity_poly.entity_id
_entity_poly.type
_entity_poly.pdbx_seq_one_letter_code
_entity_poly.pdbx_strand_id
1 'polypeptide(L)'
;FDPHALIEGVGITCWTIGAERGYIYLRCEFKKGIATVQKAIDEAYAAGLFGEDVQGSGRTIHVSLTMGAGAYICGEETSLLNSIEGVRPYPRNKPPFPAVEGLFGCPTIINNVETITNIPHIVKRGAEWYAGLGCKDDPGSRLWCVSGHVKRPGVYEAETGFKLQELIDEHCGGMRGGKTLKCVIPGGSSSKVLLPDEVAQVTMDT
;
A
#
# COMPACT_ATOMS: atom_id res chain seq x y z
N PHE A 1 14.01 0.69 -3.23
CA PHE A 1 13.03 -0.40 -3.15
C PHE A 1 13.47 -1.31 -2.03
N ASP A 2 12.66 -1.42 -0.99
CA ASP A 2 12.97 -2.23 0.20
C ASP A 2 11.87 -3.29 0.39
N PRO A 3 12.02 -4.49 -0.19
CA PRO A 3 11.04 -5.55 -0.02
C PRO A 3 11.04 -6.09 1.42
N HIS A 4 12.15 -6.01 2.17
CA HIS A 4 12.22 -6.55 3.52
C HIS A 4 11.38 -5.76 4.51
N ALA A 5 11.28 -4.43 4.34
CA ALA A 5 10.35 -3.63 5.15
C ALA A 5 8.89 -4.11 4.98
N LEU A 6 8.47 -4.48 3.77
CA LEU A 6 7.16 -5.10 3.56
C LEU A 6 7.07 -6.48 4.23
N ILE A 7 8.09 -7.34 4.06
CA ILE A 7 8.10 -8.69 4.64
C ILE A 7 8.04 -8.64 6.17
N GLU A 8 8.84 -7.80 6.80
CA GLU A 8 8.83 -7.55 8.25
C GLU A 8 7.46 -7.01 8.70
N GLY A 9 6.91 -6.04 7.97
CA GLY A 9 5.57 -5.51 8.24
C GLY A 9 4.50 -6.60 8.23
N VAL A 10 4.49 -7.47 7.22
CA VAL A 10 3.57 -8.62 7.14
C VAL A 10 3.75 -9.54 8.34
N GLY A 11 5.00 -9.87 8.72
CA GLY A 11 5.29 -10.70 9.88
C GLY A 11 4.75 -10.11 11.18
N ILE A 12 5.00 -8.80 11.42
CA ILE A 12 4.49 -8.08 12.59
C ILE A 12 2.96 -8.06 12.60
N THR A 13 2.32 -7.81 11.46
CA THR A 13 0.85 -7.81 11.36
C THR A 13 0.29 -9.18 11.69
N CYS A 14 0.78 -10.24 11.04
CA CYS A 14 0.37 -11.62 11.31
C CYS A 14 0.51 -11.97 12.79
N TRP A 15 1.64 -11.63 13.39
CA TRP A 15 1.88 -11.84 14.81
C TRP A 15 0.86 -11.11 15.70
N THR A 16 0.59 -9.86 15.38
CA THR A 16 -0.27 -8.97 16.19
C THR A 16 -1.73 -9.43 16.19
N ILE A 17 -2.25 -9.83 15.03
CA ILE A 17 -3.64 -10.28 14.89
C ILE A 17 -3.81 -11.79 15.12
N GLY A 18 -2.72 -12.51 15.37
CA GLY A 18 -2.73 -13.96 15.55
C GLY A 18 -3.01 -14.76 14.27
N ALA A 19 -2.70 -14.19 13.10
CA ALA A 19 -2.85 -14.88 11.83
C ALA A 19 -1.63 -15.76 11.54
N GLU A 20 -1.87 -17.04 11.28
CA GLU A 20 -0.81 -17.98 10.88
C GLU A 20 -0.47 -17.91 9.38
N ARG A 21 -1.29 -17.20 8.59
CA ARG A 21 -1.12 -17.08 7.13
C ARG A 21 -1.24 -15.65 6.67
N GLY A 22 -0.26 -15.20 5.90
CA GLY A 22 -0.24 -13.94 5.18
C GLY A 22 -0.17 -14.17 3.67
N TYR A 23 -0.91 -13.36 2.90
CA TYR A 23 -0.90 -13.41 1.44
C TYR A 23 -0.52 -12.03 0.92
N ILE A 24 0.55 -11.96 0.13
CA ILE A 24 0.92 -10.76 -0.61
C ILE A 24 0.32 -10.93 -2.00
N TYR A 25 -0.59 -10.04 -2.39
CA TYR A 25 -1.19 -10.07 -3.74
C TYR A 25 -0.53 -9.02 -4.63
N LEU A 26 0.17 -9.47 -5.68
CA LEU A 26 0.78 -8.57 -6.68
C LEU A 26 0.13 -8.75 -8.05
N ARG A 27 -0.07 -7.64 -8.74
CA ARG A 27 -0.50 -7.64 -10.15
C ARG A 27 0.58 -8.28 -11.05
N CYS A 28 0.16 -9.07 -12.04
CA CYS A 28 1.10 -9.83 -12.89
C CYS A 28 2.05 -8.97 -13.73
N GLU A 29 1.69 -7.71 -13.99
CA GLU A 29 2.53 -6.81 -14.77
C GLU A 29 3.80 -6.41 -14.01
N PHE A 30 3.81 -6.54 -12.68
CA PHE A 30 4.96 -6.23 -11.83
C PHE A 30 5.97 -7.38 -11.75
N LYS A 31 6.36 -7.95 -12.90
CA LYS A 31 7.27 -9.11 -12.98
C LYS A 31 8.55 -8.97 -12.13
N LYS A 32 9.18 -7.80 -12.19
CA LYS A 32 10.38 -7.50 -11.38
C LYS A 32 10.05 -7.43 -9.88
N GLY A 33 8.92 -6.80 -9.53
CA GLY A 33 8.43 -6.72 -8.14
C GLY A 33 8.13 -8.11 -7.58
N ILE A 34 7.45 -8.96 -8.34
CA ILE A 34 7.16 -10.36 -8.00
C ILE A 34 8.45 -11.12 -7.69
N ALA A 35 9.43 -11.09 -8.59
CA ALA A 35 10.71 -11.77 -8.36
C ALA A 35 11.46 -11.22 -7.12
N THR A 36 11.37 -9.91 -6.88
CA THR A 36 12.05 -9.25 -5.76
C THR A 36 11.40 -9.61 -4.42
N VAL A 37 10.06 -9.58 -4.37
CA VAL A 37 9.30 -9.94 -3.17
C VAL A 37 9.40 -11.43 -2.88
N GLN A 38 9.32 -12.29 -3.90
CA GLN A 38 9.50 -13.73 -3.71
C GLN A 38 10.87 -14.04 -3.11
N LYS A 39 11.93 -13.43 -3.64
CA LYS A 39 13.28 -13.58 -3.09
C LYS A 39 13.35 -13.18 -1.61
N ALA A 40 12.72 -12.06 -1.24
CA ALA A 40 12.71 -11.59 0.14
C ALA A 40 11.90 -12.52 1.07
N ILE A 41 10.82 -13.13 0.57
CA ILE A 41 10.08 -14.19 1.29
C ILE A 41 10.98 -15.40 1.51
N ASP A 42 11.67 -15.87 0.46
CA ASP A 42 12.57 -17.03 0.55
C ASP A 42 13.71 -16.78 1.54
N GLU A 43 14.30 -15.58 1.53
CA GLU A 43 15.32 -15.15 2.49
C GLU A 43 14.79 -15.11 3.93
N ALA A 44 13.54 -14.67 4.14
CA ALA A 44 12.90 -14.68 5.46
C ALA A 44 12.64 -16.11 5.98
N TYR A 45 12.24 -17.03 5.10
CA TYR A 45 12.15 -18.46 5.45
C TYR A 45 13.52 -19.05 5.80
N ALA A 46 14.56 -18.76 5.01
CA ALA A 46 15.92 -19.23 5.27
C ALA A 46 16.48 -18.70 6.60
N ALA A 47 16.06 -17.50 7.02
CA ALA A 47 16.42 -16.90 8.29
C ALA A 47 15.56 -17.37 9.48
N GLY A 48 14.58 -18.25 9.27
CA GLY A 48 13.67 -18.73 10.32
C GLY A 48 12.69 -17.66 10.83
N LEU A 49 12.44 -16.61 10.04
CA LEU A 49 11.47 -15.55 10.34
C LEU A 49 10.03 -15.96 9.99
N PHE A 50 9.86 -16.96 9.12
CA PHE A 50 8.60 -17.60 8.78
C PHE A 50 8.74 -19.12 8.88
N GLY A 51 7.62 -19.81 9.10
CA GLY A 51 7.56 -21.26 9.31
C GLY A 51 6.66 -21.62 10.49
N GLU A 52 6.83 -22.85 10.99
CA GLU A 52 6.03 -23.44 12.07
C GLU A 52 6.44 -22.96 13.48
N ASP A 53 7.68 -22.53 13.65
CA ASP A 53 8.19 -22.00 14.92
C ASP A 53 9.10 -20.80 14.68
N VAL A 54 8.48 -19.65 14.45
CA VAL A 54 9.17 -18.39 14.14
C VAL A 54 10.12 -18.03 15.28
N GLN A 55 11.42 -18.10 15.01
CA GLN A 55 12.50 -17.83 15.97
C GLN A 55 12.38 -18.56 17.33
N GLY A 56 11.77 -19.75 17.38
CA GLY A 56 11.63 -20.50 18.65
C GLY A 56 10.56 -19.95 19.59
N SER A 57 9.60 -19.19 19.07
CA SER A 57 8.56 -18.53 19.86
C SER A 57 7.29 -19.36 20.07
N GLY A 58 7.17 -20.51 19.43
CA GLY A 58 5.95 -21.32 19.37
C GLY A 58 4.85 -20.73 18.47
N ARG A 59 5.16 -19.72 17.65
CA ARG A 59 4.24 -19.12 16.68
C ARG A 59 4.50 -19.63 15.27
N THR A 60 3.42 -19.99 14.58
CA THR A 60 3.43 -20.31 13.15
C THR A 60 3.09 -19.06 12.33
N ILE A 61 3.91 -18.71 11.34
CA ILE A 61 3.59 -17.68 10.34
C ILE A 61 4.08 -18.16 8.97
N HIS A 62 3.15 -18.36 8.05
CA HIS A 62 3.44 -18.63 6.64
C HIS A 62 3.03 -17.45 5.77
N VAL A 63 3.94 -17.00 4.91
CA VAL A 63 3.67 -15.92 3.96
C VAL A 63 3.83 -16.45 2.54
N SER A 64 2.83 -16.18 1.70
CA SER A 64 2.86 -16.57 0.29
C SER A 64 2.59 -15.39 -0.63
N LEU A 65 3.18 -15.44 -1.82
CA LEU A 65 2.96 -14.46 -2.88
C LEU A 65 1.94 -15.02 -3.88
N THR A 66 0.83 -14.29 -4.06
CA THR A 66 -0.18 -14.58 -5.07
C THR A 66 -0.11 -13.55 -6.18
N MET A 67 -0.14 -14.02 -7.43
CA MET A 67 -0.11 -13.15 -8.60
C MET A 67 -1.53 -13.02 -9.19
N GLY A 68 -1.96 -11.78 -9.44
CA GLY A 68 -3.20 -11.49 -10.17
C GLY A 68 -3.09 -11.74 -11.67
N ALA A 69 -4.20 -11.56 -12.40
CA ALA A 69 -4.28 -11.82 -13.84
C ALA A 69 -4.57 -10.57 -14.70
N GLY A 70 -4.11 -9.38 -14.26
CA GLY A 70 -4.21 -8.13 -15.01
C GLY A 70 -5.58 -7.45 -14.97
N ALA A 71 -6.42 -7.79 -13.99
CA ALA A 71 -7.73 -7.18 -13.82
C ALA A 71 -7.69 -6.08 -12.73
N TYR A 72 -8.00 -4.83 -13.10
CA TYR A 72 -8.02 -3.69 -12.17
C TYR A 72 -8.98 -3.91 -11.00
N ILE A 73 -10.11 -4.57 -11.25
CA ILE A 73 -11.12 -4.87 -10.21
C ILE A 73 -10.56 -5.75 -9.07
N CYS A 74 -9.53 -6.57 -9.32
CA CYS A 74 -8.88 -7.36 -8.27
C CYS A 74 -8.14 -6.51 -7.23
N GLY A 75 -7.97 -5.20 -7.45
CA GLY A 75 -7.47 -4.29 -6.43
C GLY A 75 -8.52 -3.89 -5.40
N GLU A 76 -9.81 -4.15 -5.67
CA GLU A 76 -10.88 -3.98 -4.68
C GLU A 76 -10.83 -5.11 -3.65
N GLU A 77 -11.03 -4.75 -2.39
CA GLU A 77 -10.86 -5.61 -1.20
C GLU A 77 -11.52 -6.98 -1.35
N THR A 78 -12.81 -7.05 -1.68
CA THR A 78 -13.55 -8.32 -1.74
C THR A 78 -13.27 -9.11 -3.02
N SER A 79 -12.98 -8.40 -4.11
CA SER A 79 -12.62 -8.98 -5.40
C SER A 79 -11.25 -9.64 -5.35
N LEU A 80 -10.32 -9.07 -4.58
CA LEU A 80 -9.00 -9.63 -4.29
C LEU A 80 -9.12 -11.01 -3.65
N LEU A 81 -10.03 -11.17 -2.67
CA LEU A 81 -10.28 -12.46 -2.01
C LEU A 81 -10.68 -13.54 -3.00
N ASN A 82 -11.68 -13.24 -3.84
CA ASN A 82 -12.13 -14.13 -4.89
C ASN A 82 -11.03 -14.48 -5.88
N SER A 83 -10.16 -13.52 -6.21
CA SER A 83 -9.00 -13.77 -7.07
C SER A 83 -7.99 -14.72 -6.42
N ILE A 84 -7.76 -14.64 -5.10
CA ILE A 84 -6.85 -15.54 -4.39
C ILE A 84 -7.47 -16.95 -4.29
N GLU A 85 -8.78 -17.04 -4.10
CA GLU A 85 -9.52 -18.31 -4.04
C GLU A 85 -9.63 -19.01 -5.41
N GLY A 86 -9.16 -18.38 -6.49
CA GLY A 86 -9.16 -18.96 -7.84
C GLY A 86 -10.51 -18.90 -8.54
N VAL A 87 -11.45 -18.11 -8.02
CA VAL A 87 -12.74 -17.85 -8.68
C VAL A 87 -12.73 -16.51 -9.41
N ARG A 88 -13.78 -16.24 -10.20
CA ARG A 88 -13.88 -14.96 -10.90
C ARG A 88 -13.94 -13.82 -9.88
N PRO A 89 -13.18 -12.72 -10.07
CA PRO A 89 -13.04 -11.64 -9.11
C PRO A 89 -14.24 -10.67 -9.18
N TYR A 90 -15.45 -11.19 -9.10
CA TYR A 90 -16.63 -10.35 -8.89
C TYR A 90 -16.64 -9.89 -7.42
N PRO A 91 -16.86 -8.60 -7.12
CA PRO A 91 -16.94 -8.13 -5.74
C PRO A 91 -18.00 -8.91 -4.95
N ARG A 92 -17.73 -9.16 -3.66
CA ARG A 92 -18.71 -9.77 -2.76
C ARG A 92 -19.63 -8.69 -2.21
N ASN A 93 -20.92 -9.01 -2.06
CA ASN A 93 -21.85 -8.13 -1.37
C ASN A 93 -21.48 -8.07 0.13
N LYS A 94 -21.46 -6.86 0.69
CA LYS A 94 -21.36 -6.63 2.14
C LYS A 94 -22.79 -6.48 2.69
N PRO A 95 -23.17 -7.13 3.81
CA PRO A 95 -22.42 -8.07 4.66
C PRO A 95 -22.40 -9.54 4.15
N PRO A 96 -21.47 -10.40 4.63
CA PRO A 96 -20.49 -10.16 5.71
C PRO A 96 -19.27 -9.33 5.26
N PHE A 97 -18.61 -8.67 6.22
CA PHE A 97 -17.36 -7.93 5.97
C PHE A 97 -16.15 -8.89 6.03
N PRO A 98 -15.07 -8.64 5.26
CA PRO A 98 -13.87 -9.49 5.26
C PRO A 98 -13.24 -9.73 6.64
N ALA A 99 -13.29 -8.73 7.52
CA ALA A 99 -12.79 -8.84 8.89
C ALA A 99 -13.55 -9.87 9.74
N VAL A 100 -14.75 -10.30 9.31
CA VAL A 100 -15.53 -11.36 9.95
C VAL A 100 -15.46 -12.64 9.10
N GLU A 101 -15.71 -12.53 7.80
CA GLU A 101 -15.70 -13.64 6.85
C GLU A 101 -15.09 -13.18 5.53
N GLY A 102 -13.79 -13.46 5.36
CA GLY A 102 -12.98 -13.03 4.23
C GLY A 102 -12.44 -14.21 3.43
N LEU A 103 -11.12 -14.31 3.37
CA LEU A 103 -10.41 -15.31 2.60
C LEU A 103 -10.70 -16.73 3.13
N PHE A 104 -11.18 -17.62 2.27
CA PHE A 104 -11.60 -18.98 2.63
C PHE A 104 -12.62 -19.06 3.78
N GLY A 105 -13.42 -18.00 3.95
CA GLY A 105 -14.38 -17.88 5.05
C GLY A 105 -13.76 -17.54 6.41
N CYS A 106 -12.46 -17.22 6.47
CA CYS A 106 -11.78 -16.82 7.69
C CYS A 106 -11.76 -15.29 7.87
N PRO A 107 -11.76 -14.78 9.12
CA PRO A 107 -11.49 -13.37 9.40
C PRO A 107 -10.21 -12.91 8.71
N THR A 108 -10.30 -11.89 7.85
CA THR A 108 -9.19 -11.43 7.02
C THR A 108 -9.06 -9.92 7.08
N ILE A 109 -7.87 -9.46 7.44
CA ILE A 109 -7.50 -8.04 7.38
C ILE A 109 -6.76 -7.79 6.07
N ILE A 110 -7.18 -6.76 5.35
CA ILE A 110 -6.64 -6.40 4.03
C ILE A 110 -6.11 -4.97 4.13
N ASN A 111 -4.83 -4.78 3.81
CA ASN A 111 -4.19 -3.48 3.82
C ASN A 111 -3.34 -3.29 2.56
N ASN A 112 -3.14 -2.02 2.20
CA ASN A 112 -2.19 -1.66 1.16
C ASN A 112 -0.75 -1.98 1.60
N VAL A 113 0.10 -2.29 0.62
CA VAL A 113 1.55 -2.49 0.80
C VAL A 113 2.20 -1.32 1.56
N GLU A 114 1.85 -0.08 1.23
CA GLU A 114 2.38 1.12 1.89
C GLU A 114 2.04 1.15 3.38
N THR A 115 0.78 0.89 3.74
CA THR A 115 0.32 0.82 5.13
C THR A 115 1.12 -0.21 5.93
N ILE A 116 1.31 -1.42 5.36
CA ILE A 116 2.07 -2.49 6.02
C ILE A 116 3.55 -2.13 6.15
N THR A 117 4.12 -1.47 5.15
CA THR A 117 5.54 -1.07 5.14
C THR A 117 5.86 0.01 6.19
N ASN A 118 4.86 0.78 6.63
CA ASN A 118 5.03 1.74 7.72
C ASN A 118 5.10 1.08 9.11
N ILE A 119 4.60 -0.16 9.26
CA ILE A 119 4.51 -0.84 10.56
C ILE A 119 5.89 -1.03 11.24
N PRO A 120 6.94 -1.56 10.57
CA PRO A 120 8.25 -1.68 11.20
C PRO A 120 8.80 -0.34 11.72
N HIS A 121 8.59 0.74 10.97
CA HIS A 121 9.01 2.08 11.39
C HIS A 121 8.24 2.56 12.62
N ILE A 122 6.93 2.35 12.66
CA ILE A 122 6.07 2.69 13.80
C ILE A 122 6.46 1.88 15.04
N VAL A 123 6.67 0.57 14.91
CA VAL A 123 7.10 -0.28 16.04
C VAL A 123 8.46 0.16 16.58
N LYS A 124 9.39 0.51 15.69
CA LYS A 124 10.76 0.89 16.07
C LYS A 124 10.85 2.29 16.68
N ARG A 125 10.05 3.25 16.21
CA ARG A 125 10.15 4.68 16.59
C ARG A 125 9.04 5.14 17.54
N GLY A 126 7.99 4.32 17.71
CA GLY A 126 6.82 4.62 18.52
C GLY A 126 5.67 5.24 17.71
N ALA A 127 4.44 5.01 18.19
CA ALA A 127 3.22 5.53 17.57
C ALA A 127 3.15 7.07 17.61
N GLU A 128 3.61 7.69 18.70
CA GLU A 128 3.66 9.16 18.84
C GLU A 128 4.53 9.82 17.79
N TRP A 129 5.66 9.17 17.41
CA TRP A 129 6.51 9.67 16.35
C TRP A 129 5.76 9.73 15.02
N TYR A 130 5.09 8.64 14.63
CA TYR A 130 4.36 8.59 13.36
C TYR A 130 3.12 9.52 13.38
N ALA A 131 2.42 9.58 14.52
CA ALA A 131 1.29 10.48 14.72
C ALA A 131 1.69 11.96 14.72
N GLY A 132 2.96 12.27 14.99
CA GLY A 132 3.52 13.62 14.94
C GLY A 132 3.93 14.08 13.54
N LEU A 133 3.87 13.21 12.53
CA LEU A 133 4.13 13.56 11.13
C LEU A 133 2.84 14.06 10.47
N GLY A 134 2.96 15.02 9.54
CA GLY A 134 1.84 15.46 8.72
C GLY A 134 0.77 16.22 9.50
N CYS A 135 -0.43 16.33 8.92
CA CYS A 135 -1.53 17.06 9.53
C CYS A 135 -2.26 16.21 10.59
N LYS A 136 -2.88 16.90 11.56
CA LYS A 136 -3.49 16.26 12.74
C LYS A 136 -4.59 15.25 12.39
N ASP A 137 -5.35 15.50 11.34
CA ASP A 137 -6.52 14.69 10.96
C ASP A 137 -6.16 13.52 10.02
N ASP A 138 -4.97 13.55 9.38
CA ASP A 138 -4.44 12.48 8.54
C ASP A 138 -2.93 12.29 8.80
N PRO A 139 -2.51 11.81 9.99
CA PRO A 139 -1.11 11.78 10.36
C PRO A 139 -0.29 10.76 9.56
N GLY A 140 1.01 11.05 9.42
CA GLY A 140 1.98 10.17 8.77
C GLY A 140 2.62 10.77 7.51
N SER A 141 3.37 9.92 6.81
CA SER A 141 3.88 10.19 5.47
C SER A 141 3.17 9.32 4.44
N ARG A 142 3.19 9.77 3.18
CA ARG A 142 2.68 9.01 2.03
C ARG A 142 3.62 9.08 0.84
N LEU A 143 3.53 8.08 -0.02
CA LEU A 143 4.17 8.00 -1.32
C LEU A 143 3.30 8.65 -2.41
N TRP A 144 3.59 9.90 -2.71
CA TRP A 144 2.93 10.69 -3.74
C TRP A 144 3.48 10.35 -5.13
N CYS A 145 2.68 9.63 -5.90
CA CYS A 145 3.02 9.22 -7.26
C CYS A 145 2.58 10.28 -8.28
N VAL A 146 3.49 11.20 -8.64
CA VAL A 146 3.21 12.24 -9.63
C VAL A 146 3.56 11.78 -11.04
N SER A 147 2.55 11.71 -11.89
CA SER A 147 2.68 11.33 -13.30
C SER A 147 2.16 12.44 -14.22
N GLY A 148 2.31 12.24 -15.54
CA GLY A 148 1.74 13.16 -16.53
C GLY A 148 2.62 14.38 -16.84
N HIS A 149 2.02 15.57 -16.83
CA HIS A 149 2.56 16.78 -17.48
C HIS A 149 3.43 17.67 -16.58
N VAL A 150 4.24 17.09 -15.70
CA VAL A 150 5.20 17.82 -14.86
C VAL A 150 6.63 17.68 -15.39
N LYS A 151 7.57 18.54 -14.95
CA LYS A 151 8.97 18.46 -15.39
C LYS A 151 9.70 17.24 -14.81
N ARG A 152 9.44 16.91 -13.55
CA ARG A 152 10.04 15.77 -12.84
C ARG A 152 8.96 14.82 -12.34
N PRO A 153 8.40 13.94 -13.19
CA PRO A 153 7.50 12.89 -12.72
C PRO A 153 8.27 11.88 -11.86
N GLY A 154 7.62 11.34 -10.83
CA GLY A 154 8.28 10.46 -9.88
C GLY A 154 7.38 10.05 -8.71
N VAL A 155 7.97 9.29 -7.79
CA VAL A 155 7.36 8.95 -6.51
C VAL A 155 8.10 9.72 -5.43
N TYR A 156 7.36 10.49 -4.65
CA TYR A 156 7.90 11.34 -3.58
C TYR A 156 7.31 10.91 -2.25
N GLU A 157 8.15 10.61 -1.27
CA GLU A 157 7.67 10.46 0.10
C GLU A 157 7.63 11.83 0.76
N ALA A 158 6.47 12.22 1.27
CA ALA A 158 6.30 13.45 2.04
C ALA A 158 5.23 13.25 3.10
N GLU A 159 5.32 14.03 4.17
CA GLU A 159 4.26 14.16 5.16
C GLU A 159 2.95 14.61 4.51
N THR A 160 1.81 14.28 5.12
CA THR A 160 0.50 14.74 4.66
C THR A 160 0.26 16.22 4.98
N GLY A 161 -0.72 16.84 4.34
CA GLY A 161 -1.22 18.18 4.69
C GLY A 161 -0.52 19.36 4.01
N PHE A 162 0.54 19.13 3.24
CA PHE A 162 1.15 20.17 2.39
C PHE A 162 0.27 20.49 1.17
N LYS A 163 0.50 21.62 0.51
CA LYS A 163 -0.37 22.02 -0.61
C LYS A 163 -0.11 21.18 -1.86
N LEU A 164 -1.16 20.82 -2.60
CA LEU A 164 -0.99 20.15 -3.89
C LEU A 164 -0.19 21.01 -4.89
N GLN A 165 -0.35 22.33 -4.83
CA GLN A 165 0.43 23.26 -5.66
C GLN A 165 1.93 23.18 -5.36
N GLU A 166 2.32 23.02 -4.09
CA GLU A 166 3.71 22.85 -3.65
C GLU A 166 4.33 21.57 -4.21
N LEU A 167 3.56 20.46 -4.23
CA LEU A 167 3.97 19.21 -4.88
C LEU A 167 4.37 19.44 -6.35
N ILE A 168 3.58 20.24 -7.07
CA ILE A 168 3.79 20.51 -8.50
C ILE A 168 5.00 21.43 -8.70
N ASP A 169 5.02 22.56 -8.00
CA ASP A 169 5.99 23.62 -8.26
C ASP A 169 7.37 23.29 -7.69
N GLU A 170 7.43 22.82 -6.45
CA GLU A 170 8.69 22.63 -5.72
C GLU A 170 9.27 21.24 -6.00
N HIS A 171 8.50 20.18 -5.73
CA HIS A 171 8.99 18.81 -5.90
C HIS A 171 9.09 18.45 -7.39
N CYS A 172 8.04 18.69 -8.17
CA CYS A 172 8.05 18.32 -9.59
C CYS A 172 8.72 19.36 -10.50
N GLY A 173 9.08 20.54 -9.99
CA GLY A 173 9.75 21.61 -10.74
C GLY A 173 8.81 22.38 -11.68
N GLY A 174 7.50 22.28 -11.46
CA GLY A 174 6.44 22.87 -12.26
C GLY A 174 6.07 22.04 -13.50
N MET A 175 5.30 22.68 -14.39
CA MET A 175 4.73 22.04 -15.57
C MET A 175 5.76 21.80 -16.69
N ARG A 176 5.59 20.68 -17.40
CA ARG A 176 6.44 20.29 -18.53
C ARG A 176 6.42 21.35 -19.64
N GLY A 177 7.60 21.81 -20.03
CA GLY A 177 7.76 22.83 -21.07
C GLY A 177 7.22 24.21 -20.70
N GLY A 178 7.06 24.52 -19.41
CA GLY A 178 6.59 25.83 -18.94
C GLY A 178 5.12 26.11 -19.27
N LYS A 179 4.33 25.07 -19.57
CA LYS A 179 2.90 25.20 -19.87
C LYS A 179 2.10 25.58 -18.62
N THR A 180 0.94 26.19 -18.82
CA THR A 180 -0.01 26.43 -17.74
C THR A 180 -0.72 25.14 -17.33
N LEU A 181 -0.94 24.95 -16.03
CA LEU A 181 -1.74 23.84 -15.50
C LEU A 181 -3.19 23.96 -15.99
N LYS A 182 -3.76 22.85 -16.49
CA LYS A 182 -5.17 22.80 -16.92
C LYS A 182 -6.05 22.05 -15.93
N CYS A 183 -5.56 20.94 -15.39
CA CYS A 183 -6.24 20.16 -14.37
C CYS A 183 -5.31 19.15 -13.72
N VAL A 184 -5.73 18.60 -12.57
CA VAL A 184 -5.05 17.53 -11.84
C VAL A 184 -6.08 16.46 -11.44
N ILE A 185 -5.65 15.20 -11.37
CA ILE A 185 -6.41 14.09 -10.82
C ILE A 185 -5.66 13.61 -9.57
N PRO A 186 -6.09 13.97 -8.34
CA PRO A 186 -5.25 13.87 -7.15
C PRO A 186 -5.14 12.45 -6.56
N GLY A 187 -6.19 11.63 -6.61
CA GLY A 187 -6.25 10.31 -5.97
C GLY A 187 -6.47 9.15 -6.95
N GLY A 188 -5.90 9.25 -8.15
CA GLY A 188 -6.10 8.27 -9.22
C GLY A 188 -7.42 8.45 -9.98
N SER A 189 -7.71 7.54 -10.91
CA SER A 189 -8.81 7.71 -11.89
C SER A 189 -10.21 7.76 -11.27
N SER A 190 -10.37 7.39 -10.01
CA SER A 190 -11.63 7.45 -9.25
C SER A 190 -11.89 8.82 -8.61
N SER A 191 -10.93 9.74 -8.62
CA SER A 191 -11.08 11.07 -8.04
C SER A 191 -11.68 12.08 -9.01
N LYS A 192 -12.37 13.09 -8.45
CA LYS A 192 -12.80 14.27 -9.20
C LYS A 192 -11.58 14.97 -9.82
N VAL A 193 -11.74 15.44 -11.06
CA VAL A 193 -10.77 16.31 -11.71
C VAL A 193 -10.79 17.69 -11.04
N LEU A 194 -9.63 18.15 -10.58
CA LEU A 194 -9.46 19.49 -10.00
C LEU A 194 -8.99 20.48 -11.06
N LEU A 195 -9.62 21.64 -11.09
CA LEU A 195 -9.21 22.79 -11.89
C LEU A 195 -8.13 23.62 -11.16
N PRO A 196 -7.40 24.52 -11.84
CA PRO A 196 -6.27 25.24 -11.24
C PRO A 196 -6.63 26.01 -9.95
N ASP A 197 -7.79 26.66 -9.90
CA ASP A 197 -8.23 27.40 -8.71
C ASP A 197 -8.52 26.46 -7.51
N GLU A 198 -8.98 25.24 -7.77
CA GLU A 198 -9.20 24.22 -6.74
C GLU A 198 -7.85 23.64 -6.27
N VAL A 199 -6.92 23.40 -7.19
CA VAL A 199 -5.56 22.90 -6.88
C VAL A 199 -4.83 23.83 -5.91
N ALA A 200 -5.00 25.15 -6.05
CA ALA A 200 -4.39 26.13 -5.17
C ALA A 200 -4.96 26.12 -3.73
N GLN A 201 -6.13 25.52 -3.53
CA GLN A 201 -6.87 25.52 -2.26
C GLN A 201 -6.78 24.21 -1.50
N VAL A 202 -6.44 23.10 -2.17
CA VAL A 202 -6.41 21.77 -1.55
C VAL A 202 -5.04 21.43 -0.97
N THR A 203 -5.10 20.66 0.11
CA THR A 203 -3.96 20.02 0.75
C THR A 203 -3.89 18.54 0.37
N MET A 204 -2.71 17.96 0.52
CA MET A 204 -2.42 16.55 0.25
C MET A 204 -2.69 15.71 1.50
N ASP A 205 -3.96 15.53 1.80
CA ASP A 205 -4.51 14.69 2.88
C ASP A 205 -5.81 14.02 2.40
N THR A 206 -6.41 13.16 3.23
CA THR A 206 -7.58 12.32 2.90
C THR A 206 -8.89 12.96 3.31
#